data_AF-A0A967UFS4-F1
#
_entry.id   AF-A0A967UFS4-F1
#
_cell.length_a   1.000
_cell.length_b   1.000
_cell.length_c   1.000
_cell.angle_alpha   90.00
_cell.angle_beta   90.00
_cell.angle_gamma   90.00
#
_symmetry.space_group_name_H-M   'P 1'
#
loop_
_entity.id
_entity.type
_entity.pdbx_description
1 polymer ?
#
loop_
_entity_poly.entity_id
_entity_poly.type
_entity_poly.pdbx_seq_one_letter_code
_entity_poly.pdbx_strand_id
1 'polypeptide(L)'
;LPGIAPLALLRRFFASEANLRYFFGGDQRQYFPLARRMLADTPDDLLRRGARLATGYFSGAPLPCRVAAIHGGRDRIMAPPPVENCTVVADAGHGLVMSHAAPVTDMLRREVALIARAK
;
A
#
# COMPACT_ATOMS: atom_id res chain seq x y z
N LEU A 1 -0.99 -0.18 18.59
CA LEU A 1 -2.36 -0.49 19.10
C LEU A 1 -2.90 -1.84 18.55
N PRO A 2 -2.24 -3.01 18.74
CA PRO A 2 -2.65 -4.23 18.03
C PRO A 2 -3.33 -5.30 18.90
N GLY A 3 -3.72 -4.99 20.14
CA GLY A 3 -4.27 -5.99 21.08
C GLY A 3 -5.75 -5.88 21.46
N ILE A 4 -6.45 -4.78 21.13
CA ILE A 4 -7.68 -4.42 21.89
C ILE A 4 -8.89 -4.06 21.01
N ALA A 5 -8.73 -3.63 19.76
CA ALA A 5 -9.87 -3.25 18.92
C ALA A 5 -10.50 -4.48 18.24
N PRO A 6 -11.80 -4.75 18.42
CA PRO A 6 -12.53 -5.77 17.66
C PRO A 6 -12.34 -5.58 16.15
N LEU A 7 -12.03 -6.65 15.41
CA LEU A 7 -11.81 -6.57 13.96
C LEU A 7 -13.01 -5.98 13.20
N ALA A 8 -14.22 -6.18 13.70
CA ALA A 8 -15.42 -5.54 13.15
C ALA A 8 -15.34 -4.01 13.19
N LEU A 9 -14.84 -3.42 14.29
CA LEU A 9 -14.65 -1.99 14.42
C LEU A 9 -13.52 -1.49 13.50
N LEU A 10 -12.44 -2.26 13.40
CA LEU A 10 -11.34 -1.98 12.49
C LEU A 10 -11.81 -1.96 11.02
N ARG A 11 -12.60 -2.95 10.61
CA ARG A 11 -13.21 -3.02 9.27
C ARG A 11 -14.14 -1.86 9.02
N ARG A 12 -15.01 -1.52 9.98
CA ARG A 12 -15.92 -0.37 9.85
C ARG A 12 -15.15 0.95 9.72
N PHE A 13 -14.08 1.12 10.48
CA PHE A 13 -13.19 2.27 10.36
C PHE A 13 -12.60 2.35 8.95
N PHE A 14 -11.91 1.31 8.49
CA PHE A 14 -11.27 1.29 7.17
C PHE A 14 -12.26 1.40 6.00
N ALA A 15 -13.51 0.92 6.15
CA ALA A 15 -14.56 1.01 5.13
C ALA A 15 -15.25 2.39 5.05
N SER A 16 -15.05 3.27 6.05
CA SER A 16 -15.70 4.58 6.07
C SER A 16 -15.21 5.46 4.92
N GLU A 17 -16.12 6.25 4.36
CA GLU A 17 -15.79 7.10 3.21
C GLU A 17 -14.69 8.12 3.52
N ALA A 18 -14.72 8.71 4.72
CA ALA A 18 -13.68 9.65 5.16
C ALA A 18 -12.28 9.01 5.12
N ASN A 19 -12.16 7.78 5.62
CA ASN A 19 -10.90 7.06 5.61
C ASN A 19 -10.49 6.61 4.20
N LEU A 20 -11.43 6.15 3.37
CA LEU A 20 -11.12 5.82 1.97
C LEU A 20 -10.63 7.05 1.19
N ARG A 21 -11.24 8.22 1.38
CA ARG A 21 -10.74 9.49 0.80
C ARG A 21 -9.33 9.81 1.30
N TYR A 22 -9.07 9.59 2.58
CA TYR A 22 -7.76 9.80 3.17
C TYR A 22 -6.71 8.84 2.59
N PHE A 23 -7.02 7.55 2.47
CA PHE A 23 -6.08 6.54 1.94
C PHE A 23 -5.80 6.72 0.47
N PHE A 24 -6.82 6.94 -0.36
CA PHE A 24 -6.63 6.97 -1.81
C PHE A 24 -5.97 8.25 -2.30
N GLY A 25 -6.11 9.36 -1.57
CA GLY A 25 -5.66 10.68 -2.01
C GLY A 25 -6.49 11.21 -3.19
N GLY A 26 -6.90 12.47 -3.14
CA GLY A 26 -7.73 13.07 -4.19
C GLY A 26 -9.16 12.50 -4.27
N ASP A 27 -9.84 12.70 -5.41
CA ASP A 27 -11.19 12.21 -5.64
C ASP A 27 -11.17 10.87 -6.40
N GLN A 28 -11.18 9.77 -5.64
CA GLN A 28 -11.01 8.41 -6.15
C GLN A 28 -12.22 7.52 -5.79
N ARG A 29 -13.41 8.13 -5.66
CA ARG A 29 -14.63 7.46 -5.16
C ARG A 29 -15.05 6.24 -5.97
N GLN A 30 -14.71 6.22 -7.26
CA GLN A 30 -14.94 5.08 -8.15
C GLN A 30 -14.33 3.76 -7.62
N TYR A 31 -13.26 3.83 -6.82
CA TYR A 31 -12.58 2.66 -6.26
C TYR A 31 -13.10 2.24 -4.88
N PHE A 32 -13.93 3.06 -4.23
CA PHE A 32 -14.39 2.78 -2.85
C PHE A 32 -15.23 1.51 -2.73
N PRO A 33 -16.16 1.20 -3.65
CA PRO A 33 -16.90 -0.05 -3.59
C PRO A 33 -15.97 -1.27 -3.66
N LEU A 34 -14.96 -1.24 -4.53
CA LEU A 34 -13.98 -2.32 -4.65
C LEU A 34 -13.14 -2.43 -3.36
N ALA A 35 -12.66 -1.31 -2.82
CA ALA A 35 -11.90 -1.32 -1.57
C ALA A 35 -12.70 -1.89 -0.39
N ARG A 36 -13.98 -1.53 -0.26
CA ARG A 36 -14.87 -2.07 0.77
C ARG A 36 -15.08 -3.57 0.60
N ARG A 37 -15.27 -4.04 -0.64
CA ARG A 37 -15.40 -5.46 -0.94
C ARG A 37 -14.13 -6.23 -0.63
N MET A 38 -12.97 -5.75 -1.09
CA MET A 38 -11.67 -6.34 -0.74
C MET A 38 -11.48 -6.43 0.76
N LEU A 39 -11.78 -5.36 1.50
CA LEU A 39 -11.70 -5.35 2.95
C LEU A 39 -12.67 -6.37 3.58
N ALA A 40 -13.91 -6.49 3.08
CA ALA A 40 -14.89 -7.48 3.54
C ALA A 40 -14.39 -8.92 3.30
N ASP A 41 -13.86 -9.19 2.11
CA ASP A 41 -13.39 -10.51 1.68
C ASP A 41 -12.03 -10.90 2.27
N THR A 42 -11.27 -9.95 2.82
CA THR A 42 -9.96 -10.22 3.43
C THR A 42 -10.14 -11.09 4.68
N PRO A 43 -9.47 -12.26 4.80
CA PRO A 43 -9.53 -13.06 6.01
C PRO A 43 -9.01 -12.32 7.25
N ASP A 44 -9.64 -12.54 8.40
CA ASP A 44 -9.28 -11.87 9.66
C ASP A 44 -7.80 -12.04 10.04
N ASP A 45 -7.23 -13.22 9.79
CA ASP A 45 -5.82 -13.48 10.08
C ASP A 45 -4.87 -12.69 9.18
N LEU A 46 -5.28 -12.45 7.92
CA LEU A 46 -4.51 -11.61 7.01
C LEU A 46 -4.54 -10.15 7.47
N LEU A 47 -5.69 -9.66 7.97
CA LEU A 47 -5.79 -8.32 8.56
C LEU A 47 -4.91 -8.17 9.81
N ARG A 48 -4.92 -9.16 10.71
CA ARG A 48 -4.07 -9.14 11.92
C ARG A 48 -2.58 -9.14 11.57
N ARG A 49 -2.16 -9.98 10.62
CA ARG A 49 -0.76 -10.03 10.17
C ARG A 49 -0.36 -8.74 9.47
N GLY A 50 -1.20 -8.21 8.58
CA GLY A 50 -0.98 -6.93 7.92
C GLY A 50 -0.81 -5.78 8.90
N ALA A 51 -1.67 -5.70 9.93
CA ALA A 51 -1.57 -4.68 10.98
C ALA A 51 -0.26 -4.80 11.80
N ARG A 52 0.19 -6.02 12.09
CA ARG A 52 1.49 -6.25 12.75
C ARG A 52 2.66 -5.81 11.86
N LEU A 53 2.63 -6.14 10.56
CA LEU A 53 3.67 -5.75 9.62
C LEU A 53 3.75 -4.21 9.48
N ALA A 54 2.60 -3.56 9.33
CA ALA A 54 2.51 -2.10 9.23
C ALA A 54 3.06 -1.36 10.47
N THR A 55 3.08 -2.02 11.63
CA THR A 55 3.52 -1.42 12.90
C THR A 55 4.89 -1.88 13.39
N GLY A 56 5.53 -2.88 12.75
CA GLY A 56 6.72 -3.50 13.34
C GLY A 56 7.76 -4.08 12.39
N TYR A 57 7.61 -4.01 11.06
CA TYR A 57 8.47 -4.78 10.15
C TYR A 57 9.71 -4.05 9.60
N PHE A 58 9.86 -2.73 9.76
CA PHE A 58 11.00 -2.04 9.17
C PHE A 58 12.25 -2.15 10.04
N SER A 59 13.04 -3.21 9.85
CA SER A 59 14.40 -3.27 10.36
C SER A 59 15.26 -2.25 9.62
N GLY A 60 16.01 -1.41 10.33
CA GLY A 60 17.01 -0.52 9.71
C GLY A 60 18.21 -1.25 9.10
N ALA A 61 18.20 -2.59 9.12
CA ALA A 61 19.23 -3.41 8.51
C ALA A 61 19.20 -3.31 6.98
N PRO A 62 20.36 -3.22 6.31
CA PRO A 62 20.45 -3.29 4.86
C PRO A 62 19.88 -4.60 4.33
N LEU A 63 19.15 -4.54 3.21
CA LEU A 63 18.66 -5.71 2.52
C LEU A 63 19.75 -6.27 1.58
N PRO A 64 19.94 -7.59 1.49
CA PRO A 64 21.00 -8.21 0.68
C PRO A 64 20.67 -8.24 -0.82
N CYS A 65 19.64 -7.50 -1.26
CA CYS A 65 19.15 -7.50 -2.62
C CYS A 65 18.81 -6.09 -3.08
N ARG A 66 18.78 -5.90 -4.40
CA ARG A 66 18.29 -4.66 -5.00
C ARG A 66 16.82 -4.46 -4.66
N VAL A 67 16.49 -3.27 -4.17
CA VAL A 67 15.12 -2.87 -3.86
C VAL A 67 14.74 -1.67 -4.71
N ALA A 68 13.58 -1.77 -5.35
CA ALA A 68 12.89 -0.67 -5.99
C ALA A 68 11.54 -0.47 -5.30
N ALA A 69 11.12 0.78 -5.19
CA ALA A 69 9.85 1.15 -4.59
C ALA A 69 9.06 2.08 -5.51
N ILE A 70 7.74 1.98 -5.42
CA ILE A 70 6.81 2.98 -5.95
C ILE A 70 5.91 3.43 -4.81
N HIS A 71 5.69 4.74 -4.72
CA HIS A 71 4.97 5.36 -3.63
C HIS A 71 4.03 6.44 -4.15
N GLY A 72 2.89 6.63 -3.47
CA GLY A 72 1.96 7.70 -3.79
C GLY A 72 2.37 9.01 -3.12
N GLY A 73 2.50 10.11 -3.89
CA GLY A 73 2.85 11.43 -3.36
C GLY A 73 1.81 12.04 -2.43
N ARG A 74 0.59 11.48 -2.40
CA ARG A 74 -0.50 11.83 -1.48
C ARG A 74 -0.78 10.72 -0.46
N ASP A 75 0.09 9.73 -0.32
CA ASP A 75 -0.04 8.73 0.73
C ASP A 75 0.18 9.42 2.08
N ARG A 76 -0.81 9.31 2.96
CA ARG A 76 -0.79 9.88 4.31
C ARG A 76 -0.68 8.81 5.40
N ILE A 77 -0.58 7.55 5.01
CA ILE A 77 -0.49 6.39 5.90
C ILE A 77 0.96 5.99 6.12
N MET A 78 1.77 6.05 5.06
CA MET A 78 3.17 5.68 5.10
C MET A 78 4.01 6.77 4.46
N ALA A 79 5.18 7.04 5.03
CA ALA A 79 6.18 7.83 4.35
C ALA A 79 6.82 7.02 3.20
N PRO A 80 7.33 7.67 2.14
CA PRO A 80 8.13 7.00 1.13
C PRO A 80 9.32 6.27 1.79
N PRO A 81 9.63 5.03 1.39
CA PRO A 81 10.78 4.32 1.93
C PRO A 81 12.09 5.00 1.48
N PRO A 82 13.12 5.05 2.34
CA PRO A 82 14.41 5.69 2.04
C PRO A 82 15.30 4.79 1.17
N VAL A 83 14.78 4.36 0.02
CA VAL A 83 15.52 3.56 -0.97
C VAL A 83 15.88 4.42 -2.16
N GLU A 84 17.07 4.21 -2.73
CA GLU A 84 17.59 4.97 -3.87
C GLU A 84 16.63 4.93 -5.07
N ASN A 85 16.06 3.75 -5.34
CA ASN A 85 15.16 3.52 -6.48
C ASN A 85 13.69 3.67 -6.06
N CYS A 86 13.31 4.83 -5.50
CA CYS A 86 11.91 5.12 -5.13
C CYS A 86 11.24 6.07 -6.14
N THR A 87 10.27 5.57 -6.91
CA THR A 87 9.44 6.38 -7.81
C THR A 87 8.22 6.93 -7.05
N VAL A 88 7.99 8.24 -7.12
CA VAL A 88 6.82 8.88 -6.50
C VAL A 88 5.80 9.28 -7.56
N VAL A 89 4.56 8.80 -7.43
CA VAL A 89 3.41 9.18 -8.29
C VAL A 89 2.66 10.31 -7.61
N ALA A 90 2.83 11.54 -8.11
CA ALA A 90 2.48 12.78 -7.40
C ALA A 90 1.03 12.88 -6.91
N ASP A 91 0.07 12.31 -7.64
CA ASP A 91 -1.36 12.36 -7.37
C ASP A 91 -1.96 11.08 -6.77
N ALA A 92 -1.15 10.03 -6.61
CA ALA A 92 -1.57 8.78 -5.99
C ALA A 92 -1.48 8.82 -4.46
N GLY A 93 -2.44 8.19 -3.77
CA GLY A 93 -2.33 7.88 -2.34
C GLY A 93 -1.88 6.44 -2.08
N HIS A 94 -2.21 5.93 -0.89
CA HIS A 94 -1.89 4.58 -0.43
C HIS A 94 -2.47 3.48 -1.34
N GLY A 95 -3.67 3.71 -1.88
CA GLY A 95 -4.35 2.81 -2.81
C GLY A 95 -3.78 2.77 -4.23
N LEU A 96 -2.49 3.08 -4.44
CA LEU A 96 -1.92 3.31 -5.77
C LEU A 96 -2.07 2.13 -6.73
N VAL A 97 -2.05 0.89 -6.21
CA VAL A 97 -2.18 -0.32 -7.02
C VAL A 97 -3.52 -0.37 -7.74
N MET A 98 -4.55 0.24 -7.12
CA MET A 98 -5.89 0.32 -7.69
C MET A 98 -6.06 1.58 -8.55
N SER A 99 -5.61 2.74 -8.07
CA SER A 99 -5.88 4.02 -8.71
C SER A 99 -4.90 4.38 -9.83
N HIS A 100 -3.69 3.83 -9.82
CA HIS A 100 -2.59 4.14 -10.73
C HIS A 100 -1.91 2.85 -11.21
N ALA A 101 -2.72 1.88 -11.64
CA ALA A 101 -2.25 0.56 -12.03
C ALA A 101 -1.22 0.59 -13.19
N ALA A 102 -1.34 1.54 -14.12
CA ALA A 102 -0.40 1.67 -15.24
C ALA A 102 1.03 2.02 -14.76
N PRO A 103 1.26 3.11 -14.00
CA PRO A 103 2.57 3.39 -13.40
C PRO A 103 3.15 2.23 -12.58
N VAL A 104 2.32 1.53 -11.81
CA VAL A 104 2.74 0.35 -11.03
C VAL A 104 3.20 -0.78 -11.96
N THR A 105 2.41 -1.09 -12.99
CA THR A 105 2.72 -2.12 -13.97
C THR A 105 4.01 -1.80 -14.73
N ASP A 106 4.21 -0.55 -15.11
CA ASP A 106 5.42 -0.12 -15.81
C ASP A 106 6.66 -0.23 -14.93
N MET A 107 6.58 0.12 -13.64
CA MET A 107 7.68 -0.14 -12.70
C MET A 107 7.99 -1.63 -12.64
N LEU A 108 6.98 -2.48 -12.42
CA LEU A 108 7.18 -3.93 -12.32
C LEU A 108 7.82 -4.52 -13.58
N ARG A 109 7.38 -4.10 -14.77
CA ARG A 109 7.98 -4.53 -16.04
C ARG A 109 9.44 -4.11 -16.17
N ARG A 110 9.77 -2.87 -15.81
CA ARG A 110 11.16 -2.37 -15.82
C ARG A 110 12.04 -3.19 -14.88
N GLU A 111 11.58 -3.44 -13.66
CA GLU A 111 12.35 -4.18 -12.65
C GLU A 111 12.56 -5.65 -13.05
N VAL A 112 11.54 -6.30 -13.59
CA VAL A 112 11.67 -7.67 -14.14
C VAL A 112 12.68 -7.71 -15.29
N ALA A 113 12.65 -6.74 -16.20
CA ALA A 113 13.59 -6.67 -17.31
C ALA A 113 15.04 -6.48 -16.84
N LEU A 114 15.26 -5.68 -15.80
CA LEU A 114 16.59 -5.49 -15.20
C LEU A 114 17.12 -6.77 -14.55
N ILE A 115 16.27 -7.48 -13.81
CA ILE A 115 16.63 -8.78 -13.21
C ILE A 115 16.99 -9.80 -14.30
N ALA A 116 16.23 -9.83 -15.40
CA ALA A 116 16.49 -10.76 -16.51
C ALA A 116 17.83 -10.50 -17.21
N ARG A 117 18.32 -9.25 -17.22
CA ARG A 117 19.61 -8.86 -17.83
C ARG A 117 20.82 -9.08 -16.92
N ALA A 118 20.59 -9.21 -15.62
CA ALA A 118 21.64 -9.42 -14.62
C ALA A 118 22.00 -10.91 -14.42
N LYS A 119 21.29 -11.81 -15.13
CA LYS A 119 21.57 -13.24 -15.22
C LYS A 119 22.34 -13.53 -16.49
#